data_AF-A0A1H9Q5Y9-F1
#
_entry.id   AF-A0A1H9Q5Y9-F1
#
_cell.length_a   1.000
_cell.length_b   1.000
_cell.length_c   1.000
_cell.angle_alpha   90.00
_cell.angle_beta   90.00
_cell.angle_gamma   90.00
#
_symmetry.space_group_name_H-M   'P 1'
#
loop_
_entity.id
_entity.type
_entity.pdbx_description
1 polymer ?
#
loop_
_entity_poly.entity_id
_entity_poly.type
_entity_poly.pdbx_seq_one_letter_code
_entity_poly.pdbx_strand_id
1 'polypeptide(L)'
;MQELLPLINLDSMSDEDMVDYLGRCMVSAAERRPSIETLLHAFIDALHVDHVHSDAICTLTNHENAEEIIKEVFGEDVAFVPYCRPGFTLSKIVQQFSGSYAVVLEHHGLVTWGNTHEESYLKTIELEEKAKEYINSHKLKKEKNLDTLKTDTRTSLLLRLRGQLSQKQKQIITIDETQLELANRRDVEKIATGGRSTLEHILRIGKDSLVISDSDDCKQTIQSYRDSYTNFFNQFQNRLPKGFDMHENIDPKVGLIPGVGCFGAGISLATAKRNTDIARHSHEAMVNVLDLFITTKNLTEEEVFDIDYWPLELYKLNLSPTVPNLAGYIFAFFGINNDREELILEKLLKKGAHVVVASTYTERLSGILNIYKTQVVLIEDNHVEEAIQKAILHYGGLDGVIMGENAALSNEQVNRLNEVFETQAITGLIITTSESLLNTDGNHELNSTSIIHASGKQTASEGILSILGN
;
A
#
# COMPACT_ATOMS: atom_id res chain seq x y z
N MET A 1 -20.04 18.09 19.81
CA MET A 1 -20.56 16.99 20.64
C MET A 1 -22.04 17.14 20.96
N GLN A 2 -22.50 18.22 21.61
CA GLN A 2 -23.94 18.39 21.92
C GLN A 2 -24.86 18.31 20.69
N GLU A 3 -24.43 18.83 19.55
CA GLU A 3 -25.19 18.73 18.29
C GLU A 3 -25.32 17.30 17.74
N LEU A 4 -24.45 16.37 18.17
CA LEU A 4 -24.48 14.97 17.71
C LEU A 4 -25.40 14.09 18.57
N LEU A 5 -25.63 14.47 19.83
CA LEU A 5 -26.45 13.68 20.76
C LEU A 5 -27.89 13.41 20.30
N PRO A 6 -28.59 14.34 19.60
CA PRO A 6 -29.92 14.05 19.06
C PRO A 6 -29.96 12.83 18.14
N LEU A 7 -28.85 12.50 17.46
CA LEU A 7 -28.75 11.35 16.56
C LEU A 7 -28.91 10.01 17.29
N ILE A 8 -28.67 9.96 18.60
CA ILE A 8 -28.91 8.77 19.42
C ILE A 8 -30.37 8.31 19.33
N ASN A 9 -31.31 9.23 19.11
CA ASN A 9 -32.74 8.92 19.05
C ASN A 9 -33.22 8.46 17.67
N LEU A 10 -32.34 8.41 16.66
CA LEU A 10 -32.67 7.88 15.35
C LEU A 10 -32.51 6.35 15.34
N ASP A 11 -33.40 5.68 14.61
CA ASP A 11 -33.32 4.23 14.43
C ASP A 11 -32.24 3.84 13.40
N SER A 12 -32.04 4.66 12.38
CA SER A 12 -31.06 4.43 11.31
C SER A 12 -30.62 5.75 10.66
N MET A 13 -29.45 5.72 10.04
CA MET A 13 -28.88 6.82 9.26
C MET A 13 -27.98 6.23 8.17
N SER A 14 -28.03 6.80 6.95
CA SER A 14 -27.12 6.40 5.87
C SER A 14 -25.70 6.95 6.12
N ASP A 15 -24.70 6.32 5.51
CA ASP A 15 -23.30 6.76 5.61
C ASP A 15 -23.11 8.16 5.01
N GLU A 16 -23.82 8.45 3.91
CA GLU A 16 -23.84 9.77 3.26
C GLU A 16 -24.45 10.85 4.15
N ASP A 17 -25.63 10.59 4.73
CA ASP A 17 -26.29 11.54 5.64
C ASP A 17 -25.46 11.76 6.90
N MET A 18 -24.82 10.70 7.42
CA MET A 18 -23.92 10.80 8.57
C MET A 18 -22.74 11.72 8.27
N VAL A 19 -22.05 11.53 7.14
CA VAL A 19 -20.89 12.35 6.77
C VAL A 19 -21.29 13.81 6.51
N ASP A 20 -22.41 14.05 5.83
CA ASP A 20 -22.93 15.41 5.61
C ASP A 20 -23.30 16.08 6.94
N TYR A 21 -23.98 15.36 7.84
CA TYR A 21 -24.34 15.87 9.17
C TYR A 21 -23.10 16.22 10.00
N LEU A 22 -22.12 15.31 10.07
CA LEU A 22 -20.86 15.54 10.78
C LEU A 22 -20.12 16.77 10.22
N GLY A 23 -20.13 16.96 8.90
CA GLY A 23 -19.57 18.13 8.24
C GLY A 23 -20.24 19.44 8.66
N ARG A 24 -21.56 19.45 8.83
CA ARG A 24 -22.34 20.63 9.28
C ARG A 24 -22.14 20.95 10.76
N CYS A 25 -21.76 19.97 11.58
CA CYS A 25 -21.47 20.12 12.99
C CYS A 25 -20.00 20.51 13.30
N MET A 26 -19.17 20.73 12.27
CA MET A 26 -17.79 21.18 12.47
C MET A 26 -17.75 22.61 13.01
N VAL A 27 -16.98 22.83 14.08
CA VAL A 27 -16.77 24.17 14.65
C VAL A 27 -16.05 25.09 13.67
N SER A 28 -15.14 24.55 12.87
CA SER A 28 -14.38 25.27 11.85
C SER A 28 -14.40 24.50 10.53
N ALA A 29 -15.04 25.06 9.50
CA ALA A 29 -15.12 24.44 8.18
C ALA A 29 -13.75 24.34 7.46
N ALA A 30 -12.73 25.04 7.95
CA ALA A 30 -11.37 24.99 7.38
C ALA A 30 -10.54 23.80 7.91
N GLU A 31 -11.03 23.08 8.93
CA GLU A 31 -10.34 21.93 9.49
C GLU A 31 -10.53 20.65 8.64
N ARG A 32 -9.75 19.62 8.98
CA ARG A 32 -9.92 18.31 8.35
C ARG A 32 -11.29 17.74 8.70
N ARG A 33 -11.89 17.04 7.74
CA ARG A 33 -13.15 16.32 7.98
C ARG A 33 -13.00 15.35 9.16
N PRO A 34 -14.01 15.25 10.03
CA PRO A 34 -13.98 14.32 11.15
C PRO A 34 -14.00 12.87 10.68
N SER A 35 -13.62 11.95 11.56
CA SER A 35 -13.70 10.51 11.30
C SER A 35 -15.15 10.10 11.04
N ILE A 36 -15.34 9.10 10.18
CA ILE A 36 -16.63 8.42 10.00
C ILE A 36 -17.11 7.74 11.31
N GLU A 37 -16.19 7.45 12.23
CA GLU A 37 -16.48 6.85 13.53
C GLU A 37 -16.69 7.89 14.63
N THR A 38 -16.86 9.18 14.28
CA THR A 38 -17.09 10.23 15.28
C THR A 38 -18.31 9.95 16.16
N LEU A 39 -19.34 9.29 15.63
CA LEU A 39 -20.52 8.92 16.41
C LEU A 39 -20.23 7.86 17.49
N LEU A 40 -19.24 6.99 17.27
CA LEU A 40 -18.77 6.02 18.26
C LEU A 40 -18.29 6.75 19.53
N HIS A 41 -17.48 7.80 19.33
CA HIS A 41 -17.01 8.66 20.43
C HIS A 41 -18.15 9.50 21.04
N ALA A 42 -19.12 9.93 20.23
CA ALA A 42 -20.19 10.80 20.70
C ALA A 42 -21.30 10.11 21.48
N PHE A 43 -21.52 8.81 21.23
CA PHE A 43 -22.61 8.07 21.84
C PHE A 43 -22.23 7.40 23.17
N ILE A 44 -20.94 7.35 23.49
CA ILE A 44 -20.45 6.91 24.79
C ILE A 44 -20.50 8.12 25.75
N ASP A 45 -21.18 7.96 26.89
CA ASP A 45 -21.29 9.00 27.92
C ASP A 45 -20.01 9.06 28.77
N ALA A 46 -18.89 9.42 28.15
CA ALA A 46 -17.59 9.58 28.78
C ALA A 46 -16.83 10.78 28.20
N LEU A 47 -15.94 11.38 28.99
CA LEU A 47 -15.16 12.55 28.56
C LEU A 47 -14.04 12.18 27.58
N HIS A 48 -13.49 10.97 27.71
CA HIS A 48 -12.39 10.49 26.88
C HIS A 48 -12.71 9.08 26.39
N VAL A 49 -12.55 8.88 25.08
CA VAL A 49 -12.80 7.62 24.38
C VAL A 49 -11.65 7.39 23.42
N ASP A 50 -10.97 6.26 23.57
CA ASP A 50 -9.96 5.80 22.62
C ASP A 50 -10.51 4.66 21.78
N HIS A 51 -10.19 4.68 20.49
CA HIS A 51 -10.49 3.59 19.56
C HIS A 51 -9.22 3.20 18.82
N VAL A 52 -8.89 1.91 18.84
CA VAL A 52 -7.68 1.36 18.21
C VAL A 52 -7.97 0.08 17.44
N HIS A 53 -7.31 -0.08 16.29
CA HIS A 53 -7.28 -1.32 15.51
C HIS A 53 -6.08 -2.16 15.94
N SER A 54 -6.15 -2.75 17.13
CA SER A 54 -5.05 -3.53 17.71
C SER A 54 -4.93 -4.91 17.06
N ASP A 55 -3.73 -5.26 16.58
CA ASP A 55 -3.43 -6.60 16.03
C ASP A 55 -3.70 -7.72 17.04
N ALA A 56 -3.42 -7.47 18.32
CA ALA A 56 -3.64 -8.45 19.38
C ALA A 56 -5.13 -8.70 19.57
N ILE A 57 -5.95 -7.65 19.56
CA ILE A 57 -7.40 -7.77 19.63
C ILE A 57 -7.95 -8.45 18.38
N CYS A 58 -7.52 -8.04 17.18
CA CYS A 58 -7.91 -8.70 15.94
C CYS A 58 -7.54 -10.18 15.95
N THR A 59 -6.36 -10.55 16.48
CA THR A 59 -5.94 -11.94 16.66
C THR A 59 -6.93 -12.74 17.51
N LEU A 60 -7.39 -12.18 18.64
CA LEU A 60 -8.37 -12.84 19.52
C LEU A 60 -9.78 -12.89 18.92
N THR A 61 -10.09 -12.06 17.92
CA THR A 61 -11.42 -12.00 17.30
C THR A 61 -11.55 -12.66 15.94
N ASN A 62 -10.44 -12.98 15.26
CA ASN A 62 -10.45 -13.50 13.89
C ASN A 62 -10.63 -15.03 13.82
N HIS A 63 -11.47 -15.59 14.68
CA HIS A 63 -11.77 -17.02 14.73
C HIS A 63 -13.21 -17.27 15.25
N GLU A 64 -13.69 -18.50 15.11
CA GLU A 64 -15.09 -18.85 15.36
C GLU A 64 -15.58 -18.63 16.80
N ASN A 65 -14.69 -18.72 17.79
CA ASN A 65 -15.04 -18.68 19.22
C ASN A 65 -14.62 -17.36 19.87
N ALA A 66 -14.60 -16.27 19.11
CA ALA A 66 -14.09 -14.96 19.54
C ALA A 66 -14.73 -14.49 20.86
N GLU A 67 -16.06 -14.54 20.99
CA GLU A 67 -16.75 -14.08 22.20
C GLU A 67 -16.31 -14.83 23.47
N GLU A 68 -16.13 -16.15 23.36
CA GLU A 68 -15.70 -17.00 24.47
C GLU A 68 -14.26 -16.65 24.90
N ILE A 69 -13.36 -16.46 23.94
CA ILE A 69 -11.97 -16.06 24.21
C ILE A 69 -11.90 -14.66 24.81
N ILE A 70 -12.68 -13.72 24.32
CA ILE A 70 -12.72 -12.35 24.87
C ILE A 70 -13.18 -12.37 26.34
N LYS A 71 -14.19 -13.18 26.69
CA LYS A 71 -14.61 -13.39 28.08
C LYS A 71 -13.54 -14.07 28.92
N GLU A 72 -12.84 -15.07 28.38
CA GLU A 72 -11.73 -15.74 29.07
C GLU A 72 -10.57 -14.77 29.39
N VAL A 73 -10.19 -13.93 28.43
CA VAL A 73 -9.03 -13.04 28.55
C VAL A 73 -9.33 -11.80 29.39
N PHE A 74 -10.51 -11.19 29.22
CA PHE A 74 -10.82 -9.89 29.82
C PHE A 74 -11.86 -9.94 30.94
N GLY A 75 -12.58 -11.06 31.08
CA GLY A 75 -13.70 -11.19 32.01
C GLY A 75 -15.00 -10.57 31.48
N GLU A 76 -16.05 -10.65 32.31
CA GLU A 76 -17.42 -10.24 31.96
C GLU A 76 -17.61 -8.71 31.86
N ASP A 77 -16.66 -7.91 32.38
CA ASP A 77 -16.78 -6.45 32.41
C ASP A 77 -16.43 -5.78 31.08
N VAL A 78 -15.83 -6.53 30.15
CA VAL A 78 -15.52 -6.07 28.78
C VAL A 78 -16.56 -6.63 27.82
N ALA A 79 -17.30 -5.74 27.16
CA ALA A 79 -18.33 -6.14 26.21
C ALA A 79 -17.72 -6.65 24.90
N PHE A 80 -18.44 -7.57 24.25
CA PHE A 80 -18.12 -8.07 22.91
C PHE A 80 -19.25 -7.71 21.95
N VAL A 81 -18.90 -7.15 20.80
CA VAL A 81 -19.84 -6.84 19.72
C VAL A 81 -19.43 -7.64 18.48
N PRO A 82 -20.31 -8.54 17.98
CA PRO A 82 -20.10 -9.22 16.70
C PRO A 82 -19.90 -8.23 15.56
N TYR A 83 -19.27 -8.68 14.48
CA TYR A 83 -18.87 -7.77 13.41
C TYR A 83 -20.07 -6.98 12.88
N CYS A 84 -19.88 -5.66 12.82
CA CYS A 84 -20.80 -4.72 12.23
C CYS A 84 -19.95 -3.66 11.51
N ARG A 85 -20.31 -3.35 10.26
CA ARG A 85 -19.58 -2.36 9.47
C ARG A 85 -19.49 -1.03 10.24
N PRO A 86 -18.32 -0.37 10.27
CA PRO A 86 -18.15 0.92 10.92
C PRO A 86 -19.17 1.97 10.45
N GLY A 87 -19.75 2.73 11.38
CA GLY A 87 -20.73 3.78 11.08
C GLY A 87 -21.79 3.97 12.16
N PHE A 88 -22.95 4.50 11.78
CA PHE A 88 -24.05 4.83 12.69
C PHE A 88 -24.56 3.61 13.47
N THR A 89 -24.84 2.51 12.78
CA THR A 89 -25.39 1.29 13.40
C THR A 89 -24.45 0.71 14.46
N LEU A 90 -23.15 0.60 14.15
CA LEU A 90 -22.15 0.17 15.12
C LEU A 90 -22.12 1.11 16.34
N SER A 91 -22.15 2.42 16.12
CA SER A 91 -22.17 3.42 17.20
C SER A 91 -23.39 3.24 18.12
N LYS A 92 -24.56 2.95 17.54
CA LYS A 92 -25.80 2.64 18.28
C LYS A 92 -25.71 1.35 19.09
N ILE A 93 -25.06 0.31 18.56
CA ILE A 93 -24.85 -0.94 19.29
C ILE A 93 -23.91 -0.70 20.48
N VAL A 94 -22.76 -0.04 20.26
CA VAL A 94 -21.77 0.23 21.31
C VAL A 94 -22.34 1.09 22.43
N GLN A 95 -23.23 2.04 22.12
CA GLN A 95 -23.95 2.86 23.11
C GLN A 95 -24.67 2.02 24.18
N GLN A 96 -25.19 0.85 23.81
CA GLN A 96 -25.92 -0.04 24.74
C GLN A 96 -25.02 -0.65 25.82
N PHE A 97 -23.70 -0.62 25.61
CA PHE A 97 -22.68 -1.13 26.52
C PHE A 97 -22.01 -0.02 27.34
N SER A 98 -22.64 1.15 27.46
CA SER A 98 -22.13 2.28 28.27
C SER A 98 -21.94 1.96 29.77
N GLY A 99 -22.50 0.85 30.26
CA GLY A 99 -22.24 0.32 31.61
C GLY A 99 -20.90 -0.40 31.78
N SER A 100 -20.23 -0.79 30.69
CA SER A 100 -18.87 -1.33 30.69
C SER A 100 -17.83 -0.19 30.71
N TYR A 101 -16.54 -0.52 30.66
CA TYR A 101 -15.46 0.46 30.44
C TYR A 101 -14.71 0.25 29.12
N ALA A 102 -15.04 -0.83 28.42
CA ALA A 102 -14.47 -1.19 27.14
C ALA A 102 -15.43 -2.08 26.33
N VAL A 103 -15.31 -2.00 25.00
CA VAL A 103 -15.96 -2.91 24.06
C VAL A 103 -14.92 -3.43 23.06
N VAL A 104 -14.86 -4.74 22.89
CA VAL A 104 -14.15 -5.40 21.79
C VAL A 104 -15.10 -5.57 20.61
N LEU A 105 -14.66 -5.13 19.43
CA LEU A 105 -15.39 -5.18 18.18
C LEU A 105 -14.79 -6.29 17.30
N GLU A 106 -15.57 -7.33 17.02
CA GLU A 106 -15.12 -8.47 16.20
C GLU A 106 -14.65 -8.00 14.82
N HIS A 107 -13.49 -8.53 14.38
CA HIS A 107 -12.82 -8.12 13.14
C HIS A 107 -12.54 -6.62 13.05
N HIS A 108 -12.44 -5.88 14.15
CA HIS A 108 -12.31 -4.43 14.05
C HIS A 108 -11.32 -3.85 15.06
N GLY A 109 -11.51 -4.05 16.36
CA GLY A 109 -10.59 -3.50 17.35
C GLY A 109 -11.19 -3.32 18.73
N LEU A 110 -10.68 -2.31 19.43
CA LEU A 110 -11.02 -2.03 20.83
C LEU A 110 -11.47 -0.59 20.97
N VAL A 111 -12.49 -0.38 21.81
CA VAL A 111 -12.94 0.93 22.27
C VAL A 111 -12.87 0.94 23.79
N THR A 112 -12.22 1.94 24.37
CA THR A 112 -12.16 2.14 25.83
C THR A 112 -12.55 3.56 26.18
N TRP A 113 -12.93 3.78 27.44
CA TRP A 113 -13.27 5.12 27.91
C TRP A 113 -12.97 5.37 29.38
N GLY A 114 -12.87 6.65 29.73
CA GLY A 114 -12.57 7.12 31.08
C GLY A 114 -12.98 8.58 31.33
N ASN A 115 -12.85 9.00 32.59
CA ASN A 115 -13.10 10.39 32.99
C ASN A 115 -11.92 11.30 32.64
N THR A 116 -10.73 10.72 32.45
CA THR A 116 -9.52 11.41 31.98
C THR A 116 -8.94 10.69 30.76
N HIS A 117 -8.15 11.42 29.95
CA HIS A 117 -7.45 10.81 28.83
C HIS A 117 -6.48 9.72 29.29
N GLU A 118 -5.88 9.89 30.48
CA GLU A 118 -4.94 8.92 31.06
C GLU A 118 -5.66 7.63 31.46
N GLU A 119 -6.86 7.70 32.03
CA GLU A 119 -7.66 6.51 32.35
C GLU A 119 -8.03 5.71 31.09
N SER A 120 -8.51 6.39 30.04
CA SER A 120 -8.86 5.75 28.76
C SER A 120 -7.63 5.08 28.11
N TYR A 121 -6.51 5.80 28.08
CA TYR A 121 -5.27 5.30 27.53
C TYR A 121 -4.74 4.08 28.31
N LEU A 122 -4.67 4.16 29.65
CA LEU A 122 -4.16 3.07 30.47
C LEU A 122 -5.03 1.81 30.38
N LYS A 123 -6.36 1.95 30.29
CA LYS A 123 -7.26 0.80 30.01
C LYS A 123 -6.98 0.17 28.65
N THR A 124 -6.73 0.99 27.63
CA THR A 124 -6.37 0.50 26.29
C THR A 124 -5.09 -0.33 26.35
N ILE A 125 -4.05 0.19 26.99
CA ILE A 125 -2.77 -0.52 27.15
C ILE A 125 -2.93 -1.79 27.97
N GLU A 126 -3.66 -1.75 29.09
CA GLU A 126 -3.90 -2.92 29.94
C GLU A 126 -4.57 -4.08 29.16
N LEU A 127 -5.62 -3.78 28.40
CA LEU A 127 -6.32 -4.80 27.60
C LEU A 127 -5.45 -5.31 26.44
N GLU A 128 -4.66 -4.43 25.82
CA GLU A 128 -3.72 -4.83 24.78
C GLU A 128 -2.61 -5.74 25.33
N GLU A 129 -2.07 -5.44 26.50
CA GLU A 129 -1.05 -6.24 27.19
C GLU A 129 -1.61 -7.61 27.56
N LYS A 130 -2.80 -7.69 28.16
CA LYS A 130 -3.49 -8.96 28.45
C LYS A 130 -3.70 -9.81 27.19
N ALA A 131 -4.09 -9.19 26.08
CA ALA A 131 -4.23 -9.91 24.80
C ALA A 131 -2.88 -10.46 24.32
N LYS A 132 -1.81 -9.66 24.36
CA LYS A 132 -0.46 -10.09 23.98
C LYS A 132 0.05 -11.21 24.88
N GLU A 133 -0.18 -11.13 26.18
CA GLU A 133 0.18 -12.18 27.14
C GLU A 133 -0.54 -13.50 26.86
N TYR A 134 -1.85 -13.44 26.59
CA TYR A 134 -2.63 -14.61 26.19
C TYR A 134 -2.07 -15.25 24.91
N ILE A 135 -1.87 -14.44 23.87
CA ILE A 135 -1.33 -14.89 22.58
C ILE A 135 0.05 -15.56 22.78
N ASN A 136 0.95 -14.93 23.52
CA ASN A 136 2.32 -15.44 23.70
C ASN A 136 2.38 -16.72 24.56
N SER A 137 1.45 -16.89 25.49
CA SER A 137 1.40 -18.08 26.36
C SER A 137 0.76 -19.30 25.70
N HIS A 138 -0.06 -19.12 24.66
CA HIS A 138 -0.83 -20.19 24.02
C HIS A 138 -0.39 -20.55 22.58
N LYS A 139 0.54 -19.80 21.99
CA LYS A 139 1.06 -20.04 20.62
C LYS A 139 1.68 -21.44 20.46
N LEU A 140 1.13 -22.24 19.55
CA LEU A 140 1.77 -23.47 19.10
C LEU A 140 2.87 -23.13 18.07
N LYS A 141 4.11 -23.55 18.32
CA LYS A 141 5.18 -23.41 17.33
C LYS A 141 4.94 -24.40 16.18
N LYS A 142 4.51 -23.91 15.03
CA LYS A 142 4.42 -24.72 13.79
C LYS A 142 5.76 -24.81 13.07
N GLU A 143 5.95 -25.91 12.34
CA GLU A 143 7.08 -26.08 11.44
C GLU A 143 6.99 -25.09 10.26
N LYS A 144 8.02 -24.27 10.14
CA LYS A 144 8.33 -23.52 8.92
C LYS A 144 8.79 -24.52 7.88
N ASN A 145 8.49 -24.32 6.59
CA ASN A 145 9.17 -24.86 5.41
C ASN A 145 8.20 -24.95 4.22
N LEU A 146 8.12 -23.88 3.45
CA LEU A 146 8.15 -24.00 1.99
C LEU A 146 9.62 -24.02 1.56
N ASP A 147 9.96 -24.84 0.58
CA ASP A 147 11.28 -24.77 -0.05
C ASP A 147 11.49 -23.32 -0.51
N THR A 148 12.66 -22.76 -0.21
CA THR A 148 13.07 -21.48 -0.78
C THR A 148 12.88 -21.55 -2.29
N LEU A 149 12.26 -20.53 -2.88
CA LEU A 149 12.11 -20.45 -4.33
C LEU A 149 13.41 -20.88 -5.01
N LYS A 150 13.34 -21.78 -6.00
CA LYS A 150 14.45 -21.98 -6.93
C LYS A 150 14.54 -20.70 -7.74
N THR A 151 15.33 -19.73 -7.27
CA THR A 151 15.16 -18.36 -7.73
C THR A 151 16.25 -17.92 -8.69
N ASP A 152 15.76 -17.31 -9.76
CA ASP A 152 16.39 -16.22 -10.48
C ASP A 152 16.91 -15.12 -9.53
N THR A 153 17.75 -14.21 -10.00
CA THR A 153 18.26 -13.12 -9.14
C THR A 153 17.11 -12.22 -8.64
N ARG A 154 17.24 -11.64 -7.44
CA ARG A 154 16.26 -10.67 -6.88
C ARG A 154 15.90 -9.54 -7.86
N THR A 155 16.88 -9.12 -8.65
CA THR A 155 16.73 -8.14 -9.73
C THR A 155 15.71 -8.63 -10.77
N SER A 156 15.88 -9.84 -11.32
CA SER A 156 14.97 -10.39 -12.33
C SER A 156 13.54 -10.54 -11.80
N LEU A 157 13.38 -11.02 -10.55
CA LEU A 157 12.07 -11.09 -9.90
C LEU A 157 11.37 -9.73 -9.86
N LEU A 158 12.06 -8.68 -9.39
CA LEU A 158 11.50 -7.32 -9.31
C LEU A 158 11.10 -6.78 -10.68
N LEU A 159 11.95 -6.97 -11.69
CA LEU A 159 11.68 -6.56 -13.07
C LEU A 159 10.41 -7.22 -13.61
N ARG A 160 10.28 -8.54 -13.44
CA ARG A 160 9.11 -9.30 -13.91
C ARG A 160 7.83 -8.89 -13.17
N LEU A 161 7.88 -8.76 -11.85
CA LEU A 161 6.76 -8.28 -11.04
C LEU A 161 6.29 -6.91 -11.52
N ARG A 162 7.22 -5.97 -11.61
CA ARG A 162 6.91 -4.61 -12.01
C ARG A 162 6.36 -4.56 -13.44
N GLY A 163 6.93 -5.32 -14.36
CA GLY A 163 6.45 -5.44 -15.74
C GLY A 163 4.99 -5.84 -15.83
N GLN A 164 4.55 -6.79 -15.00
CA GLN A 164 3.15 -7.22 -14.96
C GLN A 164 2.24 -6.23 -14.25
N LEU A 165 2.66 -5.67 -13.11
CA LEU A 165 1.86 -4.77 -12.28
C LEU A 165 1.79 -3.33 -12.83
N SER A 166 2.60 -3.00 -13.83
CA SER A 166 2.69 -1.66 -14.42
C SER A 166 1.97 -1.52 -15.78
N GLN A 167 1.11 -2.48 -16.14
CA GLN A 167 0.44 -2.50 -17.45
C GLN A 167 -0.63 -1.41 -17.60
N LYS A 168 -1.44 -1.17 -16.57
CA LYS A 168 -2.48 -0.12 -16.58
C LYS A 168 -1.96 1.21 -16.04
N GLN A 169 -1.20 1.15 -14.96
CA GLN A 169 -0.61 2.31 -14.29
C GLN A 169 0.76 1.90 -13.76
N LYS A 170 1.80 2.71 -14.00
CA LYS A 170 3.14 2.44 -13.50
C LYS A 170 3.16 2.31 -11.98
N GLN A 171 3.88 1.31 -11.48
CA GLN A 171 4.03 1.04 -10.05
C GLN A 171 5.51 1.09 -9.64
N ILE A 172 5.74 1.55 -8.41
CA ILE A 172 6.94 1.28 -7.63
C ILE A 172 6.72 -0.06 -6.92
N ILE A 173 7.72 -0.94 -6.96
CA ILE A 173 7.71 -2.21 -6.24
C ILE A 173 8.81 -2.21 -5.17
N THR A 174 8.46 -2.53 -3.94
CA THR A 174 9.40 -2.69 -2.82
C THR A 174 9.32 -4.09 -2.24
N ILE A 175 10.39 -4.56 -1.61
CA ILE A 175 10.39 -5.80 -0.81
C ILE A 175 10.55 -5.44 0.66
N ASP A 176 9.67 -5.99 1.49
CA ASP A 176 9.78 -6.04 2.93
C ASP A 176 10.26 -7.45 3.35
N GLU A 177 11.56 -7.54 3.66
CA GLU A 177 12.21 -8.77 4.10
C GLU A 177 11.86 -9.14 5.55
N THR A 178 11.29 -8.22 6.33
CA THR A 178 10.90 -8.53 7.72
C THR A 178 9.80 -9.60 7.75
N GLN A 179 9.10 -9.78 6.63
CA GLN A 179 8.08 -10.79 6.39
C GLN A 179 8.62 -12.11 5.79
N LEU A 180 9.95 -12.30 5.70
CA LEU A 180 10.54 -13.52 5.16
C LEU A 180 10.08 -14.78 5.92
N GLU A 181 10.08 -14.71 7.26
CA GLU A 181 9.72 -15.84 8.10
C GLU A 181 8.26 -16.26 7.94
N LEU A 182 7.36 -15.30 7.72
CA LEU A 182 5.94 -15.60 7.46
C LEU A 182 5.71 -16.06 6.01
N ALA A 183 6.49 -15.57 5.05
CA ALA A 183 6.39 -15.99 3.65
C ALA A 183 6.87 -17.43 3.45
N ASN A 184 7.77 -17.93 4.30
CA ASN A 184 8.28 -19.30 4.29
C ASN A 184 7.38 -20.33 4.98
N ARG A 185 6.20 -19.92 5.46
CA ARG A 185 5.28 -20.83 6.16
C ARG A 185 4.54 -21.73 5.18
N ARG A 186 4.29 -22.98 5.59
CA ARG A 186 3.49 -23.95 4.81
C ARG A 186 2.05 -23.49 4.60
N ASP A 187 1.53 -22.69 5.51
CA ASP A 187 0.17 -22.12 5.47
C ASP A 187 0.14 -20.68 4.91
N VAL A 188 1.13 -20.26 4.11
CA VAL A 188 1.24 -18.91 3.54
C VAL A 188 0.00 -18.46 2.77
N GLU A 189 -0.67 -19.36 2.05
CA GLU A 189 -1.92 -19.04 1.32
C GLU A 189 -3.05 -18.63 2.27
N LYS A 190 -3.14 -19.28 3.45
CA LYS A 190 -4.12 -18.91 4.48
C LYS A 190 -3.76 -17.58 5.15
N ILE A 191 -2.48 -17.26 5.24
CA ILE A 191 -1.99 -15.98 5.76
C ILE A 191 -2.33 -14.87 4.77
N ALA A 192 -2.06 -15.09 3.48
CA ALA A 192 -2.27 -14.12 2.42
C ALA A 192 -3.74 -13.79 2.15
N THR A 193 -4.62 -14.78 2.30
CA THR A 193 -6.08 -14.62 2.15
C THR A 193 -6.79 -14.28 3.47
N GLY A 194 -6.10 -14.33 4.61
CA GLY A 194 -6.67 -14.05 5.93
C GLY A 194 -6.44 -12.63 6.44
N GLY A 195 -7.00 -12.29 7.60
CA GLY A 195 -6.61 -11.11 8.38
C GLY A 195 -7.15 -9.76 7.90
N ARG A 196 -8.01 -9.75 6.88
CA ARG A 196 -8.64 -8.56 6.28
C ARG A 196 -9.82 -8.05 7.12
N SER A 197 -9.53 -7.75 8.37
CA SER A 197 -10.54 -7.44 9.36
C SER A 197 -10.99 -5.97 9.27
N THR A 198 -10.05 -5.06 9.05
CA THR A 198 -10.32 -3.62 9.11
C THR A 198 -10.48 -2.99 7.73
N LEU A 199 -11.12 -1.81 7.71
CA LEU A 199 -11.18 -0.95 6.54
C LEU A 199 -9.79 -0.68 5.94
N GLU A 200 -8.81 -0.34 6.78
CA GLU A 200 -7.46 -0.01 6.32
C GLU A 200 -6.78 -1.21 5.66
N HIS A 201 -7.01 -2.44 6.15
CA HIS A 201 -6.50 -3.66 5.53
C HIS A 201 -7.03 -3.78 4.09
N ILE A 202 -8.35 -3.68 3.88
CA ILE A 202 -8.94 -3.84 2.55
C ILE A 202 -8.48 -2.72 1.60
N LEU A 203 -8.41 -1.47 2.07
CA LEU A 203 -7.96 -0.34 1.23
C LEU A 203 -6.49 -0.44 0.80
N ARG A 204 -5.62 -1.05 1.62
CA ARG A 204 -4.16 -1.11 1.39
C ARG A 204 -3.67 -2.43 0.81
N ILE A 205 -4.28 -3.53 1.21
CA ILE A 205 -3.93 -4.89 0.78
C ILE A 205 -4.77 -5.28 -0.45
N GLY A 206 -6.02 -4.83 -0.52
CA GLY A 206 -7.00 -5.23 -1.53
C GLY A 206 -7.84 -6.41 -1.06
N LYS A 207 -8.46 -7.12 -2.01
CA LYS A 207 -9.21 -8.34 -1.71
C LYS A 207 -8.29 -9.36 -1.06
N ASP A 208 -7.13 -9.70 -1.59
CA ASP A 208 -6.23 -10.67 -0.96
C ASP A 208 -4.77 -10.26 -1.20
N SER A 209 -3.85 -10.68 -0.33
CA SER A 209 -2.42 -10.67 -0.70
C SER A 209 -2.18 -11.77 -1.73
N LEU A 210 -1.34 -11.51 -2.73
CA LEU A 210 -0.91 -12.53 -3.68
C LEU A 210 0.11 -13.48 -3.02
N VAL A 211 0.15 -14.75 -3.40
CA VAL A 211 1.29 -15.63 -3.11
C VAL A 211 1.98 -16.00 -4.43
N ILE A 212 3.30 -15.82 -4.49
CA ILE A 212 4.11 -16.19 -5.66
C ILE A 212 5.06 -17.30 -5.26
N SER A 213 4.68 -18.53 -5.60
CA SER A 213 5.45 -19.74 -5.29
C SER A 213 6.51 -20.08 -6.35
N ASP A 214 6.56 -19.35 -7.47
CA ASP A 214 7.60 -19.46 -8.49
C ASP A 214 7.84 -18.10 -9.16
N SER A 215 9.10 -17.63 -9.20
CA SER A 215 9.47 -16.35 -9.84
C SER A 215 9.26 -16.36 -11.36
N ASP A 216 9.29 -17.54 -11.99
CA ASP A 216 9.01 -17.68 -13.43
C ASP A 216 7.51 -17.56 -13.75
N ASP A 217 6.63 -17.76 -12.76
CA ASP A 217 5.18 -17.79 -12.95
C ASP A 217 4.47 -16.46 -12.66
N CYS A 218 5.21 -15.39 -12.33
CA CYS A 218 4.64 -14.07 -11.93
C CYS A 218 3.49 -13.62 -12.84
N LYS A 219 3.63 -13.78 -14.16
CA LYS A 219 2.62 -13.41 -15.15
C LYS A 219 1.32 -14.19 -14.97
N GLN A 220 1.40 -15.52 -14.88
CA GLN A 220 0.22 -16.36 -14.75
C GLN A 220 -0.41 -16.19 -13.36
N THR A 221 0.39 -16.10 -12.30
CA THR A 221 -0.11 -15.90 -10.94
C THR A 221 -0.87 -14.56 -10.83
N ILE A 222 -0.32 -13.46 -11.36
CA ILE A 222 -0.98 -12.15 -11.37
C ILE A 222 -2.25 -12.18 -12.25
N GLN A 223 -2.22 -12.88 -13.39
CA GLN A 223 -3.42 -13.02 -14.23
C GLN A 223 -4.53 -13.80 -13.50
N SER A 224 -4.20 -14.90 -12.83
CA SER A 224 -5.16 -15.66 -12.03
C SER A 224 -5.77 -14.82 -10.90
N TYR A 225 -4.97 -13.93 -10.27
CA TYR A 225 -5.49 -12.97 -9.29
C TYR A 225 -6.50 -12.01 -9.91
N ARG A 226 -6.19 -11.43 -11.08
CA ARG A 226 -7.11 -10.53 -11.81
C ARG A 226 -8.41 -11.21 -12.20
N ASP A 227 -8.34 -12.47 -12.63
CA ASP A 227 -9.51 -13.27 -13.01
C ASP A 227 -10.37 -13.57 -11.77
N SER A 228 -9.74 -13.96 -10.66
CA SER A 228 -10.40 -14.16 -9.37
C SER A 228 -11.12 -12.90 -8.89
N TYR A 229 -10.43 -11.76 -8.94
CA TYR A 229 -11.00 -10.47 -8.57
C TYR A 229 -12.18 -10.08 -9.48
N THR A 230 -12.06 -10.31 -10.79
CA THR A 230 -13.14 -10.03 -11.75
C THR A 230 -14.38 -10.88 -11.46
N ASN A 231 -14.19 -12.16 -11.13
CA ASN A 231 -15.29 -13.05 -10.73
C ASN A 231 -15.94 -12.59 -9.43
N PHE A 232 -15.14 -12.22 -8.43
CA PHE A 232 -15.59 -11.62 -7.18
C PHE A 232 -16.44 -10.37 -7.43
N PHE A 233 -15.97 -9.45 -8.27
CA PHE A 233 -16.73 -8.25 -8.63
C PHE A 233 -18.06 -8.61 -9.31
N ASN A 234 -18.03 -9.49 -10.31
CA ASN A 234 -19.22 -9.88 -11.06
C ASN A 234 -20.29 -10.54 -10.18
N GLN A 235 -19.88 -11.29 -9.16
CA GLN A 235 -20.78 -11.93 -8.20
C GLN A 235 -21.55 -10.91 -7.35
N PHE A 236 -20.90 -9.81 -6.97
CA PHE A 236 -21.46 -8.82 -6.03
C PHE A 236 -21.81 -7.47 -6.66
N GLN A 237 -21.66 -7.29 -7.97
CA GLN A 237 -21.92 -6.04 -8.70
C GLN A 237 -23.32 -5.43 -8.44
N ASN A 238 -24.32 -6.25 -8.07
CA ASN A 238 -25.65 -5.76 -7.71
C ASN A 238 -25.67 -4.90 -6.43
N ARG A 239 -24.60 -4.96 -5.62
CA ARG A 239 -24.39 -4.16 -4.41
C ARG A 239 -23.65 -2.86 -4.71
N LEU A 240 -23.15 -2.68 -5.94
CA LEU A 240 -22.35 -1.53 -6.32
C LEU A 240 -23.18 -0.24 -6.23
N PRO A 241 -22.64 0.84 -5.63
CA PRO A 241 -23.32 2.12 -5.59
C PRO A 241 -23.51 2.70 -7.00
N LYS A 242 -24.61 3.41 -7.23
CA LYS A 242 -24.91 3.99 -8.55
C LYS A 242 -23.82 4.97 -8.97
N GLY A 243 -23.38 4.86 -10.23
CA GLY A 243 -22.39 5.77 -10.83
C GLY A 243 -20.94 5.39 -10.56
N PHE A 244 -20.70 4.21 -9.98
CA PHE A 244 -19.38 3.61 -9.85
C PHE A 244 -19.28 2.36 -10.74
N ASP A 245 -18.05 2.03 -11.11
CA ASP A 245 -17.68 0.85 -11.89
C ASP A 245 -16.58 0.07 -11.12
N MET A 246 -16.18 -1.09 -11.64
CA MET A 246 -15.05 -1.84 -11.09
C MET A 246 -13.80 -0.96 -11.04
N HIS A 247 -13.00 -1.10 -9.98
CA HIS A 247 -11.71 -0.38 -9.86
C HIS A 247 -10.88 -0.54 -11.14
N GLU A 248 -10.32 0.57 -11.66
CA GLU A 248 -9.55 0.52 -12.90
C GLU A 248 -8.33 -0.39 -12.80
N ASN A 249 -7.61 -0.29 -11.68
CA ASN A 249 -6.49 -1.15 -11.34
C ASN A 249 -6.90 -2.18 -10.29
N ILE A 250 -7.03 -3.43 -10.72
CA ILE A 250 -7.38 -4.59 -9.88
C ILE A 250 -6.16 -5.45 -9.55
N ASP A 251 -4.95 -4.94 -9.78
CA ASP A 251 -3.72 -5.66 -9.50
C ASP A 251 -3.51 -5.84 -7.99
N PRO A 252 -2.81 -6.91 -7.57
CA PRO A 252 -2.49 -7.10 -6.16
C PRO A 252 -1.57 -5.97 -5.69
N LYS A 253 -1.93 -5.35 -4.55
CA LYS A 253 -1.16 -4.27 -3.95
C LYS A 253 0.02 -4.78 -3.14
N VAL A 254 -0.06 -6.02 -2.66
CA VAL A 254 0.99 -6.71 -1.90
C VAL A 254 0.95 -8.20 -2.19
N GLY A 255 2.03 -8.89 -1.86
CA GLY A 255 2.03 -10.35 -1.88
C GLY A 255 3.25 -10.98 -1.24
N LEU A 256 3.11 -12.23 -0.80
CA LEU A 256 4.12 -13.03 -0.14
C LEU A 256 4.87 -13.90 -1.14
N ILE A 257 6.19 -13.91 -1.00
CA ILE A 257 7.12 -14.59 -1.88
C ILE A 257 8.07 -15.41 -1.00
N PRO A 258 7.93 -16.76 -0.95
CA PRO A 258 8.84 -17.61 -0.19
C PRO A 258 10.32 -17.34 -0.54
N GLY A 259 11.19 -17.34 0.44
CA GLY A 259 12.62 -17.02 0.27
C GLY A 259 12.94 -15.54 0.07
N VAL A 260 11.94 -14.66 -0.05
CA VAL A 260 12.14 -13.22 -0.32
C VAL A 260 11.47 -12.32 0.71
N GLY A 261 10.21 -12.58 1.08
CA GLY A 261 9.43 -11.72 1.99
C GLY A 261 8.13 -11.24 1.35
N CYS A 262 7.73 -10.00 1.60
CA CYS A 262 6.52 -9.41 1.03
C CYS A 262 6.85 -8.32 0.00
N PHE A 263 6.29 -8.39 -1.21
CA PHE A 263 6.32 -7.25 -2.11
C PHE A 263 5.18 -6.27 -1.79
N GLY A 264 5.41 -4.99 -2.04
CA GLY A 264 4.35 -3.99 -2.11
C GLY A 264 4.45 -3.16 -3.36
N ALA A 265 3.29 -2.84 -3.92
CA ALA A 265 3.11 -2.06 -5.12
C ALA A 265 2.37 -0.76 -4.80
N GLY A 266 2.77 0.33 -5.44
CA GLY A 266 2.06 1.59 -5.37
C GLY A 266 2.62 2.64 -6.31
N ILE A 267 1.86 3.69 -6.58
CA ILE A 267 2.26 4.80 -7.46
C ILE A 267 3.43 5.64 -6.92
N SER A 268 3.89 5.36 -5.70
CA SER A 268 5.06 5.98 -5.08
C SER A 268 5.73 5.03 -4.08
N LEU A 269 7.00 5.29 -3.75
CA LEU A 269 7.69 4.54 -2.71
C LEU A 269 6.95 4.58 -1.37
N ALA A 270 6.38 5.72 -1.02
CA ALA A 270 5.62 5.88 0.23
C ALA A 270 4.36 5.02 0.25
N THR A 271 3.65 4.93 -0.89
CA THR A 271 2.45 4.08 -1.01
C THR A 271 2.81 2.60 -0.95
N ALA A 272 3.83 2.17 -1.71
CA ALA A 272 4.28 0.77 -1.72
C ALA A 272 4.71 0.29 -0.31
N LYS A 273 5.50 1.11 0.41
CA LYS A 273 5.92 0.83 1.79
C LYS A 273 4.76 0.81 2.79
N ARG A 274 3.81 1.74 2.66
CA ARG A 274 2.62 1.74 3.53
C ARG A 274 1.81 0.47 3.32
N ASN A 275 1.65 0.04 2.07
CA ASN A 275 0.92 -1.18 1.76
C ASN A 275 1.61 -2.40 2.40
N THR A 276 2.95 -2.55 2.28
CA THR A 276 3.66 -3.65 2.96
C THR A 276 3.58 -3.59 4.47
N ASP A 277 3.64 -2.39 5.05
CA ASP A 277 3.58 -2.20 6.50
C ASP A 277 2.23 -2.65 7.06
N ILE A 278 1.13 -2.19 6.46
CA ILE A 278 -0.22 -2.63 6.82
C ILE A 278 -0.42 -4.14 6.55
N ALA A 279 0.12 -4.65 5.45
CA ALA A 279 0.09 -6.08 5.17
C ALA A 279 0.81 -6.90 6.24
N ARG A 280 1.94 -6.43 6.76
CA ARG A 280 2.68 -7.09 7.84
C ARG A 280 1.82 -7.27 9.08
N HIS A 281 1.12 -6.21 9.52
CA HIS A 281 0.20 -6.26 10.66
C HIS A 281 -0.90 -7.32 10.46
N SER A 282 -1.54 -7.33 9.28
CA SER A 282 -2.55 -8.33 8.91
C SER A 282 -1.98 -9.76 8.88
N HIS A 283 -0.82 -9.96 8.25
CA HIS A 283 -0.18 -11.27 8.14
C HIS A 283 0.29 -11.80 9.51
N GLU A 284 0.87 -10.95 10.36
CA GLU A 284 1.29 -11.30 11.72
C GLU A 284 0.10 -11.68 12.60
N ALA A 285 -0.98 -10.91 12.56
CA ALA A 285 -2.23 -11.25 13.25
C ALA A 285 -2.76 -12.60 12.76
N MET A 286 -2.77 -12.82 11.44
CA MET A 286 -3.25 -14.07 10.85
C MET A 286 -2.38 -15.28 11.21
N VAL A 287 -1.06 -15.12 11.26
CA VAL A 287 -0.13 -16.12 11.80
C VAL A 287 -0.49 -16.48 13.24
N ASN A 288 -0.75 -15.47 14.08
CA ASN A 288 -1.10 -15.70 15.47
C ASN A 288 -2.43 -16.46 15.61
N VAL A 289 -3.44 -16.11 14.81
CA VAL A 289 -4.73 -16.83 14.76
C VAL A 289 -4.50 -18.30 14.41
N LEU A 290 -3.72 -18.56 13.34
CA LEU A 290 -3.43 -19.91 12.87
C LEU A 290 -2.64 -20.75 13.88
N ASP A 291 -1.77 -20.10 14.66
CA ASP A 291 -0.95 -20.75 15.69
C ASP A 291 -1.70 -20.98 17.01
N LEU A 292 -2.79 -20.23 17.27
CA LEU A 292 -3.63 -20.36 18.46
C LEU A 292 -4.83 -21.28 18.25
N PHE A 293 -5.64 -21.00 17.22
CA PHE A 293 -7.00 -21.56 17.11
C PHE A 293 -7.16 -22.59 16.00
N ILE A 294 -6.17 -22.73 15.11
CA ILE A 294 -6.18 -23.60 13.91
C ILE A 294 -7.22 -23.19 12.86
N THR A 295 -8.47 -22.94 13.27
CA THR A 295 -9.56 -22.40 12.45
C THR A 295 -9.59 -20.88 12.54
N THR A 296 -10.16 -20.27 11.50
CA THR A 296 -10.08 -18.84 11.26
C THR A 296 -11.45 -18.37 10.78
N LYS A 297 -11.87 -17.19 11.22
CA LYS A 297 -13.08 -16.54 10.75
C LYS A 297 -12.65 -15.20 10.19
N ASN A 298 -12.95 -14.99 8.91
CA ASN A 298 -12.69 -13.74 8.21
C ASN A 298 -14.03 -13.10 7.84
N LEU A 299 -14.00 -11.84 7.45
CA LEU A 299 -15.12 -11.22 6.76
C LEU A 299 -15.55 -12.07 5.55
N THR A 300 -16.84 -12.15 5.33
CA THR A 300 -17.41 -12.76 4.14
C THR A 300 -17.06 -11.95 2.90
N GLU A 301 -17.12 -12.57 1.72
CA GLU A 301 -16.88 -11.83 0.48
C GLU A 301 -17.85 -10.67 0.27
N GLU A 302 -19.10 -10.79 0.73
CA GLU A 302 -20.07 -9.70 0.70
C GLU A 302 -19.61 -8.51 1.55
N GLU A 303 -19.14 -8.77 2.77
CA GLU A 303 -18.64 -7.73 3.67
C GLU A 303 -17.36 -7.08 3.14
N VAL A 304 -16.46 -7.87 2.53
CA VAL A 304 -15.28 -7.34 1.85
C VAL A 304 -15.68 -6.45 0.68
N PHE A 305 -16.67 -6.85 -0.12
CA PHE A 305 -17.16 -6.06 -1.25
C PHE A 305 -17.77 -4.73 -0.79
N ASP A 306 -18.58 -4.76 0.27
CA ASP A 306 -19.22 -3.58 0.85
C ASP A 306 -18.21 -2.56 1.40
N ILE A 307 -17.01 -3.01 1.77
CA ILE A 307 -15.90 -2.16 2.20
C ILE A 307 -15.11 -1.65 0.99
N ASP A 308 -14.72 -2.54 0.08
CA ASP A 308 -13.88 -2.19 -1.09
C ASP A 308 -14.58 -1.21 -2.04
N TYR A 309 -15.91 -1.29 -2.12
CA TYR A 309 -16.77 -0.39 -2.89
C TYR A 309 -17.63 0.53 -2.00
N TRP A 310 -17.15 0.85 -0.80
CA TRP A 310 -17.87 1.72 0.11
C TRP A 310 -17.98 3.15 -0.46
N PRO A 311 -19.18 3.72 -0.68
CA PRO A 311 -19.35 5.03 -1.32
C PRO A 311 -18.46 6.12 -0.73
N LEU A 312 -18.33 6.17 0.61
CA LEU A 312 -17.55 7.19 1.29
C LEU A 312 -16.07 7.18 0.89
N GLU A 313 -15.48 5.99 0.75
CA GLU A 313 -14.09 5.86 0.31
C GLU A 313 -13.96 6.14 -1.19
N LEU A 314 -14.90 5.67 -2.01
CA LEU A 314 -14.92 5.96 -3.44
C LEU A 314 -15.06 7.48 -3.71
N TYR A 315 -15.88 8.19 -2.94
CA TYR A 315 -16.00 9.65 -3.03
C TYR A 315 -14.72 10.37 -2.61
N LYS A 316 -13.98 9.89 -1.59
CA LYS A 316 -12.66 10.45 -1.24
C LYS A 316 -11.66 10.29 -2.39
N LEU A 317 -11.71 9.17 -3.11
CA LEU A 317 -10.88 8.98 -4.30
C LEU A 317 -11.23 9.99 -5.40
N ASN A 318 -12.52 10.23 -5.67
CA ASN A 318 -12.97 11.22 -6.65
C ASN A 318 -12.62 12.68 -6.28
N LEU A 319 -12.46 12.97 -4.98
CA LEU A 319 -12.03 14.28 -4.47
C LEU A 319 -10.51 14.43 -4.33
N SER A 320 -9.76 13.34 -4.48
CA SER A 320 -8.31 13.35 -4.33
C SER A 320 -7.66 14.14 -5.46
N PRO A 321 -6.51 14.80 -5.22
CA PRO A 321 -5.75 15.45 -6.28
C PRO A 321 -5.47 14.45 -7.40
N THR A 322 -5.55 14.91 -8.65
CA THR A 322 -5.21 14.10 -9.82
C THR A 322 -3.83 13.48 -9.64
N VAL A 323 -3.74 12.17 -9.84
CA VAL A 323 -2.47 11.44 -9.77
C VAL A 323 -1.45 12.14 -10.70
N PRO A 324 -0.26 12.49 -10.19
CA PRO A 324 0.75 13.13 -11.03
C PRO A 324 1.10 12.28 -12.26
N ASN A 325 1.28 12.93 -13.41
CA ASN A 325 1.47 12.22 -14.69
C ASN A 325 2.63 11.22 -14.71
N LEU A 326 3.68 11.45 -13.91
CA LEU A 326 4.85 10.57 -13.82
C LEU A 326 4.86 9.72 -12.55
N ALA A 327 3.73 9.61 -11.84
CA ALA A 327 3.63 8.71 -10.70
C ALA A 327 3.94 7.26 -11.13
N GLY A 328 4.74 6.57 -10.32
CA GLY A 328 5.20 5.20 -10.60
C GLY A 328 6.30 5.06 -11.66
N TYR A 329 6.63 6.12 -12.40
CA TYR A 329 7.75 6.09 -13.35
C TYR A 329 9.09 6.15 -12.62
N ILE A 330 10.06 5.38 -13.13
CA ILE A 330 11.42 5.29 -12.58
C ILE A 330 12.43 5.63 -13.67
N PHE A 331 13.27 6.63 -13.40
CA PHE A 331 14.36 7.02 -14.28
C PHE A 331 15.71 6.90 -13.59
N ALA A 332 16.77 6.69 -14.36
CA ALA A 332 18.13 6.96 -13.92
C ALA A 332 18.65 8.21 -14.66
N PHE A 333 19.20 9.17 -13.93
CA PHE A 333 19.76 10.40 -14.51
C PHE A 333 21.27 10.40 -14.31
N PHE A 334 21.99 10.29 -15.43
CA PHE A 334 23.45 10.26 -15.49
C PHE A 334 24.03 11.63 -15.80
N GLY A 335 25.02 12.05 -15.01
CA GLY A 335 25.91 13.16 -15.37
C GLY A 335 25.32 14.56 -15.19
N ILE A 336 24.41 14.76 -14.22
CA ILE A 336 23.97 16.09 -13.80
C ILE A 336 25.19 16.90 -13.37
N ASN A 337 25.45 18.04 -14.02
CA ASN A 337 26.62 18.89 -13.82
C ASN A 337 26.30 20.40 -13.88
N ASN A 338 25.06 20.79 -14.18
CA ASN A 338 24.66 22.18 -14.30
C ASN A 338 23.21 22.44 -13.86
N ASP A 339 22.88 23.72 -13.65
CA ASP A 339 21.57 24.16 -13.14
C ASP A 339 20.39 23.80 -14.08
N ARG A 340 20.64 23.59 -15.38
CA ARG A 340 19.57 23.19 -16.33
C ARG A 340 19.17 21.74 -16.11
N GLU A 341 20.15 20.86 -15.91
CA GLU A 341 19.92 19.44 -15.61
C GLU A 341 19.29 19.26 -14.23
N GLU A 342 19.69 20.08 -13.25
CA GLU A 342 19.02 20.16 -11.95
C GLU A 342 17.53 20.53 -12.11
N LEU A 343 17.22 21.52 -12.95
CA LEU A 343 15.83 21.91 -13.25
C LEU A 343 15.04 20.79 -13.94
N ILE A 344 15.68 19.98 -14.80
CA ILE A 344 15.04 18.80 -15.41
C ILE A 344 14.67 17.79 -14.32
N LEU A 345 15.60 17.48 -13.42
CA LEU A 345 15.35 16.60 -12.28
C LEU A 345 14.18 17.12 -11.44
N GLU A 346 14.19 18.40 -11.06
CA GLU A 346 13.12 18.99 -10.24
C GLU A 346 11.74 18.88 -10.92
N LYS A 347 11.66 19.09 -12.25
CA LYS A 347 10.41 18.97 -13.01
C LYS A 347 9.87 17.54 -13.04
N LEU A 348 10.74 16.53 -13.14
CA LEU A 348 10.34 15.12 -13.07
C LEU A 348 9.77 14.78 -11.70
N LEU A 349 10.46 15.23 -10.64
CA LEU A 349 10.06 14.99 -9.25
C LEU A 349 8.73 15.65 -8.90
N LYS A 350 8.52 16.91 -9.34
CA LYS A 350 7.24 17.63 -9.23
C LYS A 350 6.08 16.90 -9.91
N LYS A 351 6.36 16.08 -10.92
CA LYS A 351 5.38 15.26 -11.62
C LYS A 351 5.25 13.83 -11.08
N GLY A 352 5.92 13.51 -9.97
CA GLY A 352 5.77 12.23 -9.26
C GLY A 352 6.77 11.14 -9.65
N ALA A 353 7.72 11.42 -10.56
CA ALA A 353 8.73 10.44 -10.94
C ALA A 353 9.65 10.09 -9.77
N HIS A 354 10.21 8.88 -9.81
CA HIS A 354 11.31 8.45 -8.94
C HIS A 354 12.58 8.39 -9.78
N VAL A 355 13.69 8.90 -9.26
CA VAL A 355 14.92 9.10 -10.02
C VAL A 355 16.12 8.64 -9.22
N VAL A 356 16.92 7.73 -9.81
CA VAL A 356 18.28 7.47 -9.32
C VAL A 356 19.22 8.43 -10.02
N VAL A 357 19.91 9.27 -9.27
CA VAL A 357 20.85 10.25 -9.80
C VAL A 357 22.26 9.71 -9.58
N ALA A 358 23.01 9.56 -10.67
CA ALA A 358 24.43 9.26 -10.65
C ALA A 358 25.18 10.51 -11.11
N SER A 359 25.82 11.20 -10.17
CA SER A 359 26.42 12.52 -10.38
C SER A 359 27.47 12.84 -9.32
N THR A 360 28.51 13.56 -9.74
CA THR A 360 29.51 14.18 -8.84
C THR A 360 29.07 15.55 -8.30
N TYR A 361 27.93 16.09 -8.75
CA TYR A 361 27.38 17.40 -8.39
C TYR A 361 26.54 17.36 -7.10
N THR A 362 27.04 16.67 -6.08
CA THR A 362 26.24 16.22 -4.91
C THR A 362 25.81 17.35 -3.97
N GLU A 363 26.70 18.29 -3.64
CA GLU A 363 26.40 19.41 -2.71
C GLU A 363 25.23 20.28 -3.19
N ARG A 364 25.15 20.49 -4.50
CA ARG A 364 24.16 21.36 -5.14
C ARG A 364 22.77 20.72 -5.16
N LEU A 365 22.71 19.39 -5.22
CA LEU A 365 21.45 18.64 -5.18
C LEU A 365 20.86 18.49 -3.76
N SER A 366 21.57 18.92 -2.72
CA SER A 366 21.13 18.76 -1.31
C SER A 366 19.72 19.31 -1.03
N GLY A 367 19.36 20.45 -1.63
CA GLY A 367 18.02 21.03 -1.51
C GLY A 367 16.93 20.12 -2.09
N ILE A 368 17.14 19.62 -3.30
CA ILE A 368 16.23 18.67 -3.97
C ILE A 368 16.12 17.38 -3.15
N LEU A 369 17.24 16.82 -2.69
CA LEU A 369 17.26 15.60 -1.89
C LEU A 369 16.46 15.74 -0.59
N ASN A 370 16.51 16.92 0.05
CA ASN A 370 15.77 17.15 1.29
C ASN A 370 14.26 17.29 1.06
N ILE A 371 13.84 17.85 -0.08
CA ILE A 371 12.41 18.00 -0.43
C ILE A 371 11.84 16.66 -0.92
N TYR A 372 12.60 15.91 -1.72
CA TYR A 372 12.15 14.73 -2.46
C TYR A 372 12.79 13.42 -1.94
N LYS A 373 12.97 13.29 -0.61
CA LYS A 373 13.71 12.19 0.05
C LYS A 373 13.33 10.78 -0.38
N THR A 374 12.06 10.56 -0.71
CA THR A 374 11.55 9.23 -1.12
C THR A 374 11.60 9.01 -2.63
N GLN A 375 11.80 10.06 -3.41
CA GLN A 375 11.79 10.02 -4.87
C GLN A 375 13.19 10.08 -5.49
N VAL A 376 14.23 10.46 -4.73
CA VAL A 376 15.60 10.52 -5.25
C VAL A 376 16.53 9.61 -4.45
N VAL A 377 17.29 8.78 -5.16
CA VAL A 377 18.48 8.09 -4.63
C VAL A 377 19.70 8.68 -5.32
N LEU A 378 20.64 9.24 -4.55
CA LEU A 378 21.91 9.76 -5.06
C LEU A 378 22.99 8.66 -5.00
N ILE A 379 23.79 8.59 -6.06
CA ILE A 379 25.05 7.85 -6.14
C ILE A 379 26.13 8.89 -6.38
N GLU A 380 27.09 8.95 -5.46
CA GLU A 380 28.20 9.89 -5.47
C GLU A 380 29.31 9.43 -6.44
N ASP A 381 28.94 9.12 -7.69
CA ASP A 381 29.81 8.81 -8.82
C ASP A 381 28.92 8.58 -10.07
N ASN A 382 29.53 8.54 -11.26
CA ASN A 382 28.81 8.28 -12.53
C ASN A 382 28.73 6.77 -12.89
N HIS A 383 28.59 5.88 -11.88
CA HIS A 383 28.52 4.44 -12.11
C HIS A 383 27.14 3.98 -12.60
N VAL A 384 27.04 3.72 -13.90
CA VAL A 384 25.79 3.32 -14.56
C VAL A 384 25.21 2.02 -14.00
N GLU A 385 26.02 0.98 -13.81
CA GLU A 385 25.51 -0.31 -13.31
C GLU A 385 24.97 -0.19 -11.89
N GLU A 386 25.66 0.56 -11.02
CA GLU A 386 25.18 0.82 -9.66
C GLU A 386 23.84 1.57 -9.67
N ALA A 387 23.67 2.53 -10.58
CA ALA A 387 22.41 3.27 -10.73
C ALA A 387 21.26 2.40 -11.20
N ILE A 388 21.51 1.55 -12.20
CA ILE A 388 20.53 0.57 -12.67
C ILE A 388 20.17 -0.38 -11.52
N GLN A 389 21.16 -0.95 -10.84
CA GLN A 389 20.93 -1.86 -9.73
C GLN A 389 20.16 -1.20 -8.58
N LYS A 390 20.49 0.04 -8.21
CA LYS A 390 19.74 0.79 -7.19
C LYS A 390 18.31 1.10 -7.62
N ALA A 391 18.08 1.45 -8.90
CA ALA A 391 16.74 1.68 -9.40
C ALA A 391 15.89 0.41 -9.25
N ILE A 392 16.45 -0.74 -9.61
CA ILE A 392 15.75 -2.01 -9.53
C ILE A 392 15.50 -2.43 -8.08
N LEU A 393 16.54 -2.42 -7.22
CA LEU A 393 16.39 -2.88 -5.83
C LEU A 393 15.58 -1.93 -4.95
N HIS A 394 15.59 -0.63 -5.23
CA HIS A 394 14.92 0.38 -4.41
C HIS A 394 13.52 0.73 -4.89
N TYR A 395 13.30 0.75 -6.22
CA TYR A 395 12.02 1.14 -6.82
C TYR A 395 11.35 0.02 -7.63
N GLY A 396 12.03 -1.11 -7.83
CA GLY A 396 11.47 -2.29 -8.48
C GLY A 396 11.72 -2.39 -9.98
N GLY A 397 12.38 -1.41 -10.61
CA GLY A 397 12.73 -1.48 -12.03
C GLY A 397 13.21 -0.15 -12.59
N LEU A 398 13.13 -0.02 -13.92
CA LEU A 398 13.53 1.17 -14.66
C LEU A 398 12.60 1.36 -15.88
N ASP A 399 12.17 2.58 -16.19
CA ASP A 399 11.44 2.89 -17.44
C ASP A 399 12.31 3.62 -18.46
N GLY A 400 13.37 4.28 -18.00
CA GLY A 400 14.28 4.95 -18.90
C GLY A 400 15.47 5.58 -18.20
N VAL A 401 16.36 6.12 -19.03
CA VAL A 401 17.57 6.81 -18.61
C VAL A 401 17.60 8.20 -19.22
N ILE A 402 18.16 9.14 -18.49
CA ILE A 402 18.36 10.52 -18.90
C ILE A 402 19.86 10.78 -18.88
N MET A 403 20.40 11.19 -20.02
CA MET A 403 21.81 11.46 -20.23
C MET A 403 22.03 12.98 -20.18
N GLY A 404 22.80 13.44 -19.20
CA GLY A 404 23.33 14.80 -19.14
C GLY A 404 24.27 15.10 -20.32
N GLU A 405 24.60 16.38 -20.52
CA GLU A 405 25.30 16.88 -21.70
C GLU A 405 26.66 16.21 -21.93
N ASN A 406 27.31 15.78 -20.84
CA ASN A 406 28.63 15.14 -20.86
C ASN A 406 28.59 13.64 -20.53
N ALA A 407 27.38 13.05 -20.43
CA ALA A 407 27.23 11.64 -20.14
C ALA A 407 27.15 10.83 -21.45
N ALA A 408 27.82 9.68 -21.46
CA ALA A 408 27.77 8.72 -22.57
C ALA A 408 27.57 7.31 -22.02
N LEU A 409 26.88 6.46 -22.79
CA LEU A 409 26.78 5.04 -22.52
C LEU A 409 27.70 4.28 -23.45
N SER A 410 28.44 3.32 -22.91
CA SER A 410 29.12 2.29 -23.69
C SER A 410 28.11 1.30 -24.28
N ASN A 411 28.51 0.57 -25.32
CA ASN A 411 27.69 -0.49 -25.92
C ASN A 411 27.28 -1.56 -24.89
N GLU A 412 28.17 -1.89 -23.95
CA GLU A 412 27.88 -2.83 -22.86
C GLU A 412 26.74 -2.32 -21.97
N GLN A 413 26.77 -1.04 -21.59
CA GLN A 413 25.71 -0.41 -20.79
C GLN A 413 24.38 -0.31 -21.55
N VAL A 414 24.41 -0.07 -22.87
CA VAL A 414 23.19 -0.09 -23.70
C VAL A 414 22.59 -1.50 -23.75
N ASN A 415 23.42 -2.52 -23.98
CA ASN A 415 22.95 -3.91 -23.98
C ASN A 415 22.36 -4.30 -22.62
N ARG A 416 22.96 -3.84 -21.54
CA ARG A 416 22.45 -4.05 -20.19
C ARG A 416 21.08 -3.40 -19.97
N LEU A 417 20.88 -2.17 -20.44
CA LEU A 417 19.57 -1.50 -20.38
C LEU A 417 18.52 -2.26 -21.20
N ASN A 418 18.87 -2.75 -22.39
CA ASN A 418 17.97 -3.57 -23.19
C ASN A 418 17.55 -4.85 -22.45
N GLU A 419 18.48 -5.55 -21.79
CA GLU A 419 18.16 -6.72 -20.96
C GLU A 419 17.19 -6.40 -19.83
N VAL A 420 17.37 -5.25 -19.16
CA VAL A 420 16.47 -4.76 -18.12
C VAL A 420 15.06 -4.51 -18.68
N PHE A 421 14.95 -3.81 -19.80
CA PHE A 421 13.67 -3.48 -20.43
C PHE A 421 12.97 -4.73 -21.00
N GLU A 422 13.72 -5.66 -21.59
CA GLU A 422 13.22 -6.96 -22.06
C GLU A 422 12.70 -7.81 -20.92
N THR A 423 13.42 -7.89 -19.80
CA THR A 423 12.99 -8.62 -18.60
C THR A 423 11.72 -8.02 -17.99
N GLN A 424 11.59 -6.69 -18.02
CA GLN A 424 10.36 -5.98 -17.63
C GLN A 424 9.24 -6.08 -18.68
N ALA A 425 9.52 -6.59 -19.88
CA ALA A 425 8.62 -6.61 -21.02
C ALA A 425 8.06 -5.21 -21.39
N ILE A 426 8.92 -4.20 -21.42
CA ILE A 426 8.57 -2.82 -21.80
C ILE A 426 9.46 -2.31 -22.92
N THR A 427 9.02 -1.25 -23.59
CA THR A 427 9.91 -0.39 -24.38
C THR A 427 10.51 0.68 -23.47
N GLY A 428 11.81 0.64 -23.24
CA GLY A 428 12.50 1.63 -22.42
C GLY A 428 12.82 2.92 -23.18
N LEU A 429 13.11 3.99 -22.42
CA LEU A 429 13.41 5.31 -22.97
C LEU A 429 14.88 5.67 -22.72
N ILE A 430 15.60 6.09 -23.76
CA ILE A 430 16.91 6.76 -23.63
C ILE A 430 16.74 8.21 -24.06
N ILE A 431 16.85 9.12 -23.10
CA ILE A 431 16.65 10.56 -23.30
C ILE A 431 18.01 11.25 -23.24
N THR A 432 18.35 11.99 -24.30
CA THR A 432 19.61 12.74 -24.37
C THR A 432 19.34 14.24 -24.24
N THR A 433 20.14 14.93 -23.42
CA THR A 433 20.07 16.40 -23.26
C THR A 433 20.94 17.18 -24.26
N SER A 434 21.75 16.47 -25.07
CA SER A 434 22.53 17.04 -26.19
C SER A 434 22.32 16.26 -27.48
N GLU A 435 22.32 16.96 -28.63
CA GLU A 435 22.18 16.34 -29.97
C GLU A 435 23.40 15.49 -30.40
N SER A 436 24.52 15.59 -29.68
CA SER A 436 25.84 15.17 -30.17
C SER A 436 26.39 13.82 -29.67
N LEU A 437 25.63 13.04 -28.89
CA LEU A 437 26.22 11.94 -28.09
C LEU A 437 25.60 10.55 -28.26
N LEU A 438 25.21 10.20 -29.48
CA LEU A 438 25.05 8.80 -29.86
C LEU A 438 25.99 8.50 -31.02
N ASN A 439 27.22 8.11 -30.69
CA ASN A 439 28.14 7.54 -31.66
C ASN A 439 27.71 6.09 -31.92
N THR A 440 26.54 5.90 -32.56
CA THR A 440 26.09 4.58 -33.03
C THR A 440 26.76 4.29 -34.36
N ASP A 441 28.06 4.02 -34.31
CA ASP A 441 28.75 3.35 -35.41
C ASP A 441 28.27 1.89 -35.45
N GLY A 442 27.13 1.64 -36.10
CA GLY A 442 26.67 0.28 -36.40
C GLY A 442 25.17 0.09 -36.27
N ASN A 443 24.58 -0.46 -37.33
CA ASN A 443 23.21 -0.98 -37.38
C ASN A 443 22.91 -1.94 -36.22
N HIS A 444 22.44 -1.42 -35.09
CA HIS A 444 21.83 -2.23 -34.05
C HIS A 444 20.34 -1.91 -34.02
N GLU A 445 19.52 -2.91 -34.34
CA GLU A 445 18.08 -2.84 -34.16
C GLU A 445 17.77 -2.65 -32.67
N LEU A 446 17.36 -1.42 -32.31
CA LEU A 446 16.83 -1.08 -30.99
C LEU A 446 15.40 -1.63 -30.88
N ASN A 447 15.26 -2.95 -30.79
CA ASN A 447 13.95 -3.61 -30.82
C ASN A 447 13.08 -3.31 -29.58
N SER A 448 13.70 -2.88 -28.46
CA SER A 448 13.05 -2.62 -27.17
C SER A 448 13.32 -1.21 -26.59
N THR A 449 13.91 -0.29 -27.36
CA THR A 449 14.35 1.03 -26.87
C THR A 449 13.98 2.15 -27.84
N SER A 450 13.38 3.22 -27.33
CA SER A 450 13.17 4.46 -28.08
C SER A 450 14.20 5.52 -27.68
N ILE A 451 14.93 6.06 -28.66
CA ILE A 451 15.89 7.15 -28.47
C ILE A 451 15.20 8.48 -28.74
N ILE A 452 15.36 9.41 -27.80
CA ILE A 452 14.74 10.74 -27.86
C ILE A 452 15.82 11.80 -27.73
N HIS A 453 15.86 12.68 -28.73
CA HIS A 453 16.70 13.88 -28.74
C HIS A 453 15.90 15.07 -28.21
N ALA A 454 16.28 15.60 -27.05
CA ALA A 454 15.75 16.87 -26.56
C ALA A 454 16.59 18.03 -27.14
N SER A 455 16.26 18.49 -28.35
CA SER A 455 16.96 19.63 -28.99
C SER A 455 16.53 20.98 -28.43
N GLY A 456 17.46 21.94 -28.42
CA GLY A 456 17.41 23.17 -27.62
C GLY A 456 16.37 24.24 -28.00
N LYS A 457 16.15 25.14 -27.03
CA LYS A 457 15.29 26.35 -27.04
C LYS A 457 13.76 26.13 -27.16
N GLN A 458 13.29 24.95 -26.79
CA GLN A 458 12.00 24.73 -26.13
C GLN A 458 12.12 23.37 -25.43
N THR A 459 11.42 23.18 -24.33
CA THR A 459 12.02 22.60 -23.13
C THR A 459 12.32 21.09 -23.22
N ALA A 460 13.45 20.64 -22.66
CA ALA A 460 13.68 19.21 -22.38
C ALA A 460 12.54 18.61 -21.54
N SER A 461 11.84 19.43 -20.75
CA SER A 461 10.60 19.04 -20.09
C SER A 461 9.41 18.88 -21.05
N GLU A 462 9.22 19.72 -22.06
CA GLU A 462 8.17 19.59 -23.08
C GLU A 462 8.44 18.40 -23.99
N GLY A 463 9.70 18.07 -24.30
CA GLY A 463 10.04 16.83 -25.02
C GLY A 463 9.74 15.58 -24.19
N ILE A 464 10.16 15.55 -22.92
CA ILE A 464 9.82 14.45 -22.00
C ILE A 464 8.29 14.35 -21.80
N LEU A 465 7.57 15.48 -21.75
CA LEU A 465 6.11 15.53 -21.58
C LEU A 465 5.34 15.19 -22.86
N SER A 466 5.82 15.59 -24.04
CA SER A 466 5.20 15.25 -25.33
C SER A 466 5.34 13.77 -25.67
N ILE A 467 6.29 13.08 -25.03
CA ILE A 467 6.59 11.67 -25.25
C ILE A 467 5.92 10.77 -24.22
N LEU A 468 5.77 11.22 -22.98
CA LEU A 468 5.11 10.46 -21.91
C LEU A 468 3.59 10.64 -21.88
N GLY A 469 3.02 11.30 -22.90
CA GLY A 469 1.57 11.40 -23.12
C GLY A 469 0.87 12.31 -22.12
N ASN A 470 0.79 13.59 -22.46
CA ASN A 470 -0.43 14.40 -22.29
C ASN A 470 -0.52 15.41 -23.43
#